data_AF-A0A0F8WU77-F1
#
_entry.id   AF-A0A0F8WU77-F1
#
_cell.length_a   1.000
_cell.length_b   1.000
_cell.length_c   1.000
_cell.angle_alpha   90.00
_cell.angle_beta   90.00
_cell.angle_gamma   90.00
#
_symmetry.space_group_name_H-M   'P 1'
#
loop_
_entity.id
_entity.type
_entity.pdbx_description
1 polymer ?
#
loop_
_entity_poly.entity_id
_entity_poly.type
_entity_poly.pdbx_seq_one_letter_code
_entity_poly.pdbx_strand_id
1 'polypeptide(L)'
;MVHPIFWAASRTVSVFVISTSKILLVLWVGLVVQSNGMRNYRWNSVAADRVELGPIGTIPVLMACDRRKADGVVAHVSSVEEASQLGCVRVVDMDALELFASDGPAFQREYGRMPDHETLRLLGLLQLAEALKTRDNTDWEWARHRLASHPDPVFQNIKRSILGRQPGMELGRLLAEGLGKVQLVLWWKEEGRDLVILPGLRCPDVRSALYTLALVRIAGGKGLGACLNCGKPFVRQRGTRKTCSASCRYAMYERRSSEAGQAKEQQRRGKKSRRSRGRKSNTWRGR
;
A
#
# COMPACT_ATOMS: atom_id res chain seq x y z
N MET A 1 -24.37 73.54 -5.41
CA MET A 1 -23.02 73.22 -4.90
C MET A 1 -23.14 72.54 -3.56
N VAL A 2 -23.28 71.20 -3.53
CA VAL A 2 -23.08 70.36 -2.34
C VAL A 2 -22.66 68.98 -2.86
N HIS A 3 -21.43 68.56 -2.58
CA HIS A 3 -20.95 67.20 -2.84
C HIS A 3 -21.03 66.40 -1.54
N PRO A 4 -21.58 65.17 -1.53
CA PRO A 4 -21.39 64.25 -0.42
C PRO A 4 -20.07 63.47 -0.62
N ILE A 5 -19.23 63.51 0.42
CA ILE A 5 -18.01 62.72 0.53
C ILE A 5 -18.40 61.34 1.04
N PHE A 6 -18.28 60.31 0.20
CA PHE A 6 -18.36 58.91 0.62
C PHE A 6 -16.97 58.41 1.01
N TRP A 7 -16.79 58.07 2.29
CA TRP A 7 -15.65 57.29 2.76
C TRP A 7 -15.91 55.79 2.49
N ALA A 8 -15.21 55.22 1.51
CA ALA A 8 -15.15 53.78 1.32
C ALA A 8 -13.93 53.22 2.05
N ALA A 9 -14.15 52.59 3.21
CA ALA A 9 -13.12 51.83 3.92
C ALA A 9 -12.88 50.51 3.18
N SER A 10 -11.81 50.47 2.39
CA SER A 10 -11.33 49.23 1.77
C SER A 10 -10.66 48.35 2.83
N ARG A 11 -11.33 47.27 3.24
CA ARG A 11 -10.70 46.21 4.05
C ARG A 11 -9.98 45.25 3.10
N THR A 12 -8.68 45.46 2.92
CA THR A 12 -7.77 44.48 2.34
C THR A 12 -7.66 43.28 3.30
N VAL A 13 -8.33 42.18 2.96
CA VAL A 13 -8.09 40.89 3.61
C VAL A 13 -6.97 40.21 2.86
N SER A 14 -5.74 40.30 3.39
CA SER A 14 -4.61 39.51 2.91
C SER A 14 -4.80 38.06 3.35
N VAL A 15 -5.30 37.21 2.44
CA VAL A 15 -5.30 35.76 2.64
C VAL A 15 -3.88 35.25 2.39
N PHE A 16 -3.15 34.95 3.45
CA PHE A 16 -1.90 34.19 3.36
C PHE A 16 -2.23 32.75 2.99
N VAL A 17 -1.99 32.37 1.74
CA VAL A 17 -1.96 30.97 1.32
C VAL A 17 -0.65 30.37 1.82
N ILE A 18 -0.69 29.76 3.00
CA ILE A 18 0.40 28.91 3.49
C ILE A 18 0.32 27.58 2.73
N SER A 19 1.00 27.56 1.59
CA SER A 19 1.36 26.36 0.85
C SER A 19 2.41 25.56 1.65
N THR A 20 2.44 24.24 1.43
CA THR A 20 3.46 23.26 1.88
C THR A 20 3.32 22.58 3.25
N SER A 21 2.12 22.25 3.72
CA SER A 21 1.95 21.33 4.87
C SER A 21 0.79 20.35 4.69
N LYS A 22 0.80 19.51 3.65
CA LYS A 22 -0.13 18.38 3.52
C LYS A 22 0.60 17.18 2.95
N ILE A 23 0.98 16.24 3.83
CA ILE A 23 1.17 14.78 3.64
C ILE A 23 1.85 14.14 4.87
N LEU A 24 2.48 14.92 5.77
CA LEU A 24 3.17 14.36 6.94
C LEU A 24 2.25 13.87 8.08
N LEU A 25 0.99 14.32 8.16
CA LEU A 25 0.16 14.10 9.35
C LEU A 25 -0.46 12.69 9.45
N VAL A 26 -0.66 11.98 8.32
CA VAL A 26 -1.22 10.62 8.35
C VAL A 26 -0.14 9.55 8.60
N LEU A 27 1.12 9.83 8.23
CA LEU A 27 2.24 8.92 8.50
C LEU A 27 2.76 9.04 9.94
N TRP A 28 2.63 10.20 10.60
CA TRP A 28 3.14 10.39 11.96
C TRP A 28 2.35 9.59 13.02
N VAL A 29 1.03 9.45 12.85
CA VAL A 29 0.19 8.66 13.79
C VAL A 29 0.47 7.16 13.68
N GLY A 30 0.90 6.66 12.51
CA GLY A 30 1.29 5.25 12.33
C GLY A 30 2.75 4.95 12.72
N LEU A 31 3.69 5.87 12.50
CA LEU A 31 5.12 5.62 12.70
C LEU A 31 5.57 5.77 14.16
N VAL A 32 4.90 6.61 14.96
CA VAL A 32 5.21 6.74 16.41
C VAL A 32 4.83 5.48 17.20
N VAL A 33 3.97 4.62 16.65
CA VAL A 33 3.57 3.34 17.29
C VAL A 33 4.66 2.27 17.18
N GLN A 34 5.68 2.44 16.33
CA GLN A 34 6.60 1.34 15.99
C GLN A 34 8.05 1.52 16.45
N SER A 35 8.44 2.66 17.03
CA SER A 35 9.83 2.93 17.42
C SER A 35 10.12 3.02 18.92
N ASN A 36 9.12 2.94 19.81
CA ASN A 36 9.38 2.94 21.25
C ASN A 36 9.16 1.56 21.86
N GLY A 37 10.26 0.98 22.37
CA GLY A 37 10.27 -0.28 23.08
C GLY A 37 9.33 -0.27 24.28
N MET A 38 8.67 -1.42 24.47
CA MET A 38 8.03 -1.92 25.68
C MET A 38 7.99 -0.97 26.89
N ARG A 39 6.80 -0.47 27.21
CA ARG A 39 6.25 -0.41 28.59
C ARG A 39 4.73 -0.42 28.52
N ASN A 40 4.13 -1.25 29.37
CA ASN A 40 2.70 -1.50 29.48
C ASN A 40 1.90 -0.20 29.67
N TYR A 41 1.12 0.21 28.66
CA TYR A 41 0.03 1.16 28.84
C TYR A 41 -1.30 0.41 28.74
N ARG A 42 -1.91 0.23 29.91
CA ARG A 42 -3.28 -0.26 30.08
C ARG A 42 -4.20 0.90 29.75
N TRP A 43 -4.83 0.87 28.58
CA TRP A 43 -5.82 1.86 28.19
C TRP A 43 -7.09 1.67 29.02
N ASN A 44 -7.35 2.59 29.96
CA ASN A 44 -8.67 2.73 30.57
C ASN A 44 -9.56 3.47 29.56
N SER A 45 -10.54 2.76 29.01
CA SER A 45 -11.56 3.30 28.13
C SER A 45 -12.53 4.18 28.93
N VAL A 46 -12.53 5.49 28.66
CA VAL A 46 -13.62 6.38 29.03
C VAL A 46 -14.78 6.10 28.07
N ALA A 47 -15.95 5.79 28.62
CA ALA A 47 -17.17 5.52 27.87
C ALA A 47 -17.66 6.81 27.20
N ALA A 48 -17.49 6.89 25.88
CA ALA A 48 -18.19 7.83 25.02
C ALA A 48 -19.40 7.10 24.40
N ASP A 49 -20.57 7.72 24.51
CA ASP A 49 -21.81 7.21 23.94
C ASP A 49 -21.65 6.92 22.43
N ARG A 50 -22.02 5.68 22.07
CA ARG A 50 -21.81 5.11 20.75
C ARG A 50 -22.89 5.58 19.78
N VAL A 51 -22.54 6.49 18.89
CA VAL A 51 -23.09 6.46 17.52
C VAL A 51 -22.48 5.22 16.86
N GLU A 52 -23.30 4.25 16.45
CA GLU A 52 -22.86 3.08 15.68
C GLU A 52 -22.39 3.51 14.29
N LEU A 53 -21.19 4.07 14.22
CA LEU A 53 -20.42 4.11 12.98
C LEU A 53 -20.16 2.65 12.62
N GLY A 54 -20.70 2.19 11.49
CA GLY A 54 -20.36 0.90 10.90
C GLY A 54 -18.84 0.65 10.91
N PRO A 55 -18.39 -0.62 10.85
CA PRO A 55 -17.05 -1.07 11.25
C PRO A 55 -15.97 -0.08 10.82
N ILE A 56 -15.50 0.76 11.76
CA ILE A 56 -14.56 1.90 11.62
C ILE A 56 -14.26 2.19 10.14
N GLY A 57 -15.15 2.98 9.54
CA GLY A 57 -15.28 3.20 8.10
C GLY A 57 -13.94 3.42 7.40
N THR A 58 -13.55 2.46 6.58
CA THR A 58 -12.45 2.66 5.63
C THR A 58 -12.84 3.80 4.69
N ILE A 59 -12.01 4.86 4.65
CA ILE A 59 -12.22 5.98 3.72
C ILE A 59 -12.30 5.39 2.30
N PRO A 60 -13.42 5.56 1.58
CA PRO A 60 -13.62 4.97 0.27
C PRO A 60 -12.64 5.56 -0.74
N VAL A 61 -12.20 4.73 -1.68
CA VAL A 61 -11.42 5.17 -2.83
C VAL A 61 -12.40 5.57 -3.93
N LEU A 62 -12.30 6.80 -4.40
CA LEU A 62 -13.21 7.39 -5.36
C LEU A 62 -12.49 7.58 -6.69
N MET A 63 -13.16 7.27 -7.79
CA MET A 63 -12.68 7.56 -9.14
C MET A 63 -13.70 8.41 -9.89
N ALA A 64 -13.22 9.29 -10.77
CA ALA A 64 -14.08 9.99 -11.71
C ALA A 64 -14.78 8.98 -12.64
N CYS A 65 -16.05 9.22 -12.97
CA CYS A 65 -16.81 8.36 -13.86
C CYS A 65 -17.91 9.12 -14.61
N ASP A 66 -18.53 8.44 -15.57
CA ASP A 66 -19.75 8.93 -16.21
C ASP A 66 -20.92 8.93 -15.23
N ARG A 67 -21.87 9.84 -15.43
CA ARG A 67 -23.07 9.99 -14.58
C ARG A 67 -23.89 8.71 -14.44
N ARG A 68 -23.87 7.82 -15.44
CA ARG A 68 -24.60 6.54 -15.42
C ARG A 68 -24.04 5.52 -14.44
N LYS A 69 -22.79 5.69 -14.01
CA LYS A 69 -22.08 4.80 -13.08
C LYS A 69 -21.74 5.49 -11.76
N ALA A 70 -22.29 6.69 -11.52
CA ALA A 70 -21.94 7.50 -10.38
C ALA A 70 -22.61 6.96 -9.11
N ASP A 71 -21.81 6.78 -8.06
CA ASP A 71 -22.30 6.50 -6.70
C ASP A 71 -22.54 7.79 -5.92
N GLY A 72 -22.02 8.91 -6.43
CA GLY A 72 -22.16 10.22 -5.83
C GLY A 72 -21.41 11.31 -6.59
N VAL A 73 -21.26 12.46 -5.94
CA VAL A 73 -20.61 13.64 -6.53
C VAL A 73 -19.56 14.24 -5.59
N VAL A 74 -18.53 14.84 -6.18
CA VAL A 74 -17.50 15.60 -5.47
C VAL A 74 -17.48 17.03 -6.00
N ALA A 75 -17.33 18.02 -5.12
CA ALA A 75 -17.11 19.40 -5.54
C ALA A 75 -15.70 19.52 -6.13
N HIS A 76 -15.56 20.14 -7.30
CA HIS A 76 -14.24 20.46 -7.83
C HIS A 76 -13.62 21.62 -7.03
N VAL A 77 -12.40 21.41 -6.54
CA VAL A 77 -11.60 22.43 -5.82
C VAL A 77 -10.35 22.78 -6.62
N SER A 78 -10.45 22.83 -7.95
CA SER A 78 -9.33 23.21 -8.83
C SER A 78 -9.21 24.73 -9.00
N SER A 79 -10.32 25.48 -8.99
CA SER A 79 -10.35 26.94 -8.98
C SER A 79 -11.66 27.45 -8.36
N VAL A 80 -11.69 28.72 -7.90
CA VAL A 80 -12.89 29.35 -7.32
C VAL A 80 -14.03 29.44 -8.35
N GLU A 81 -13.69 29.56 -9.63
CA GLU A 81 -14.65 29.66 -10.74
C GLU A 81 -15.23 28.30 -11.15
N GLU A 82 -14.49 27.20 -10.92
CA GLU A 82 -14.92 25.83 -11.20
C GLU A 82 -15.64 25.15 -10.01
N ALA A 83 -15.74 25.83 -8.86
CA ALA A 83 -16.40 25.29 -7.67
C ALA A 83 -17.88 24.90 -7.90
N SER A 84 -18.48 25.44 -8.96
CA SER A 84 -19.84 25.13 -9.42
C SER A 84 -19.97 23.79 -10.15
N GLN A 85 -18.85 23.18 -10.59
CA GLN A 85 -18.88 21.91 -11.32
C GLN A 85 -18.76 20.74 -10.36
N LEU A 86 -19.87 20.04 -10.15
CA LEU A 86 -19.88 18.76 -9.44
C LEU A 86 -19.36 17.67 -10.37
N GLY A 87 -18.27 17.02 -9.97
CA GLY A 87 -17.73 15.84 -10.64
C GLY A 87 -18.44 14.58 -10.18
N CYS A 88 -18.93 13.76 -11.11
CA CYS A 88 -19.44 12.42 -10.79
C CYS A 88 -18.30 11.52 -10.34
N VAL A 89 -18.52 10.78 -9.26
CA VAL A 89 -17.56 9.80 -8.74
C VAL A 89 -18.23 8.46 -8.50
N ARG A 90 -17.42 7.40 -8.62
CA ARG A 90 -17.77 6.05 -8.22
C ARG A 90 -16.81 5.54 -7.15
N VAL A 91 -17.31 4.69 -6.27
CA VAL A 91 -16.52 3.96 -5.29
C VAL A 91 -15.81 2.80 -5.98
N VAL A 92 -14.52 2.64 -5.71
CA VAL A 92 -13.75 1.46 -6.10
C VAL A 92 -13.66 0.54 -4.90
N ASP A 93 -14.51 -0.48 -4.89
CA ASP A 93 -14.70 -1.37 -3.77
C ASP A 93 -13.82 -2.63 -3.82
N MET A 94 -14.16 -3.63 -3.01
CA MET A 94 -13.46 -4.90 -2.99
C MET A 94 -13.74 -5.75 -4.22
N ASP A 95 -14.94 -5.65 -4.79
CA ASP A 95 -15.35 -6.45 -5.95
C ASP A 95 -14.54 -6.02 -7.17
N ALA A 96 -14.20 -4.73 -7.27
CA ALA A 96 -13.23 -4.22 -8.24
C ALA A 96 -11.87 -4.92 -8.12
N LEU A 97 -11.38 -5.20 -6.91
CA LEU A 97 -10.10 -5.89 -6.70
C LEU A 97 -10.19 -7.38 -7.02
N GLU A 98 -11.32 -8.02 -6.72
CA GLU A 98 -11.59 -9.41 -7.09
C GLU A 98 -11.64 -9.55 -8.60
N LEU A 99 -12.32 -8.61 -9.28
CA LEU A 99 -12.35 -8.54 -10.73
C LEU A 99 -10.95 -8.32 -11.30
N PHE A 100 -10.16 -7.39 -10.76
CA PHE A 100 -8.77 -7.18 -11.18
C PHE A 100 -7.92 -8.44 -11.03
N ALA A 101 -8.10 -9.19 -9.94
CA ALA A 101 -7.32 -10.39 -9.67
C ALA A 101 -7.77 -11.62 -10.49
N SER A 102 -9.03 -11.69 -10.88
CA SER A 102 -9.62 -12.86 -11.56
C SER A 102 -9.77 -12.67 -13.07
N ASP A 103 -10.24 -11.49 -13.51
CA ASP A 103 -10.50 -11.13 -14.90
C ASP A 103 -10.05 -9.69 -15.18
N GLY A 104 -8.73 -9.53 -15.35
CA GLY A 104 -8.11 -8.25 -15.68
C GLY A 104 -8.76 -7.53 -16.89
N PRO A 105 -9.08 -8.22 -18.00
CA PRO A 105 -9.81 -7.61 -19.11
C PRO A 105 -11.18 -7.04 -18.73
N ALA A 106 -11.99 -7.75 -17.94
CA ALA A 106 -13.27 -7.23 -17.45
C ALA A 106 -13.08 -6.02 -16.54
N PHE A 107 -12.09 -6.06 -15.65
CA PHE A 107 -11.73 -4.92 -14.82
C PHE A 107 -11.37 -3.69 -15.67
N GLN A 108 -10.54 -3.85 -16.70
CA GLN A 108 -10.12 -2.73 -17.55
C GLN A 108 -11.27 -2.13 -18.36
N ARG A 109 -12.26 -2.93 -18.77
CA ARG A 109 -13.49 -2.42 -19.41
C ARG A 109 -14.35 -1.60 -18.44
N GLU A 110 -14.37 -2.00 -17.17
CA GLU A 110 -15.26 -1.39 -16.17
C GLU A 110 -14.68 -0.12 -15.53
N TYR A 111 -13.38 -0.14 -15.19
CA TYR A 111 -12.69 0.90 -14.43
C TYR A 111 -11.64 1.68 -15.25
N GLY A 112 -11.38 1.26 -16.49
CA GLY A 112 -10.37 1.86 -17.36
C GLY A 112 -9.08 1.06 -17.43
N ARG A 113 -8.28 1.35 -18.47
CA ARG A 113 -7.07 0.58 -18.79
C ARG A 113 -5.90 1.00 -17.90
N MET A 114 -5.30 0.03 -17.21
CA MET A 114 -4.00 0.18 -16.57
C MET A 114 -2.92 -0.36 -17.52
N PRO A 115 -1.82 0.37 -17.75
CA PRO A 115 -0.70 -0.15 -18.53
C PRO A 115 -0.14 -1.45 -17.92
N ASP A 116 0.27 -2.40 -18.77
CA ASP A 116 0.75 -3.71 -18.30
C ASP A 116 2.01 -3.59 -17.44
N HIS A 117 2.92 -2.68 -17.79
CA HIS A 117 4.12 -2.43 -16.99
C HIS A 117 3.78 -1.92 -15.59
N GLU A 118 2.80 -1.02 -15.46
CA GLU A 118 2.31 -0.53 -14.16
C GLU A 118 1.64 -1.64 -13.36
N THR A 119 0.89 -2.52 -14.03
CA THR A 119 0.28 -3.70 -13.39
C THR A 119 1.35 -4.59 -12.79
N LEU A 120 2.38 -4.94 -13.58
CA LEU A 120 3.52 -5.72 -13.11
C LEU A 120 4.25 -5.00 -11.96
N ARG A 121 4.44 -3.68 -12.08
CA ARG A 121 5.05 -2.83 -11.04
C ARG A 121 4.30 -2.95 -9.71
N LEU A 122 2.99 -2.73 -9.71
CA LEU A 122 2.16 -2.82 -8.52
C LEU A 122 2.25 -4.21 -7.87
N LEU A 123 2.20 -5.28 -8.67
CA LEU A 123 2.32 -6.65 -8.16
C LEU A 123 3.69 -6.92 -7.54
N GLY A 124 4.77 -6.41 -8.15
CA GLY A 124 6.11 -6.48 -7.58
C GLY A 124 6.21 -5.76 -6.22
N LEU A 125 5.63 -4.55 -6.11
CA LEU A 125 5.59 -3.80 -4.85
C LEU A 125 4.75 -4.52 -3.77
N LEU A 126 3.60 -5.08 -4.14
CA LEU A 126 2.77 -5.87 -3.23
C LEU A 126 3.50 -7.12 -2.73
N GLN A 127 4.33 -7.74 -3.58
CA GLN A 127 5.12 -8.89 -3.22
C GLN A 127 6.25 -8.52 -2.25
N LEU A 128 6.92 -7.38 -2.46
CA LEU A 128 7.87 -6.79 -1.49
C LEU A 128 7.21 -6.51 -0.15
N ALA A 129 6.06 -5.83 -0.18
CA ALA A 129 5.32 -5.49 1.01
C ALA A 129 4.98 -6.74 1.82
N GLU A 130 4.60 -7.81 1.12
CA GLU A 130 4.30 -9.07 1.78
C GLU A 130 5.53 -9.72 2.39
N ALA A 131 6.64 -9.79 1.66
CA ALA A 131 7.88 -10.34 2.16
C ALA A 131 8.41 -9.57 3.39
N LEU A 132 8.26 -8.24 3.42
CA LEU A 132 8.66 -7.42 4.56
C LEU A 132 7.82 -7.69 5.80
N LYS A 133 6.51 -7.90 5.64
CA LYS A 133 5.61 -8.21 6.75
C LYS A 133 5.94 -9.53 7.43
N THR A 134 6.45 -10.52 6.69
CA THR A 134 6.74 -11.85 7.26
C THR A 134 7.92 -11.84 8.23
N ARG A 135 8.82 -10.84 8.13
CA ARG A 135 10.12 -10.79 8.83
C ARG A 135 10.98 -12.04 8.58
N ASP A 136 10.68 -12.79 7.52
CA ASP A 136 11.38 -14.01 7.12
C ASP A 136 12.39 -13.64 6.04
N ASN A 137 13.68 -13.75 6.36
CA ASN A 137 14.74 -13.35 5.43
C ASN A 137 14.71 -14.17 4.14
N THR A 138 14.24 -15.42 4.18
CA THR A 138 14.11 -16.25 2.98
C THR A 138 13.04 -15.72 2.04
N ASP A 139 11.87 -15.31 2.57
CA ASP A 139 10.82 -14.70 1.76
C ASP A 139 11.28 -13.37 1.16
N TRP A 140 12.01 -12.57 1.95
CA TRP A 140 12.60 -11.31 1.51
C TRP A 140 13.62 -11.50 0.38
N GLU A 141 14.59 -12.39 0.57
CA GLU A 141 15.60 -12.69 -0.44
C GLU A 141 14.98 -13.21 -1.73
N TRP A 142 13.98 -14.08 -1.60
CA TRP A 142 13.26 -14.60 -2.77
C TRP A 142 12.50 -13.50 -3.51
N ALA A 143 11.79 -12.63 -2.81
CA ALA A 143 11.08 -11.50 -3.43
C ALA A 143 12.08 -10.55 -4.12
N ARG A 144 13.22 -10.27 -3.46
CA ARG A 144 14.30 -9.44 -4.00
C ARG A 144 14.92 -10.05 -5.26
N HIS A 145 15.19 -11.36 -5.27
CA HIS A 145 15.69 -12.07 -6.44
C HIS A 145 14.72 -11.99 -7.61
N ARG A 146 13.42 -12.17 -7.33
CA ARG A 146 12.39 -12.08 -8.35
C ARG A 146 12.27 -10.67 -8.96
N LEU A 147 12.44 -9.63 -8.14
CA LEU A 147 12.42 -8.24 -8.61
C LEU A 147 13.63 -7.89 -9.46
N ALA A 148 14.79 -8.47 -9.15
CA ALA A 148 15.97 -8.30 -9.99
C ALA A 148 15.77 -8.85 -11.41
N SER A 149 14.89 -9.84 -11.57
CA SER A 149 14.48 -10.39 -12.87
C SER A 149 13.21 -9.73 -13.43
N HIS A 150 12.71 -8.65 -12.81
CA HIS A 150 11.47 -8.01 -13.24
C HIS A 150 11.70 -7.14 -14.50
N PRO A 151 10.76 -7.11 -15.45
CA PRO A 151 10.91 -6.33 -16.69
C PRO A 151 10.86 -4.82 -16.48
N ASP A 152 10.32 -4.35 -15.34
CA ASP A 152 10.20 -2.93 -15.03
C ASP A 152 11.58 -2.30 -14.71
N PRO A 153 11.99 -1.24 -15.44
CA PRO A 153 13.29 -0.61 -15.26
C PRO A 153 13.48 0.00 -13.87
N VAL A 154 12.40 0.40 -13.18
CA VAL A 154 12.46 0.91 -11.81
C VAL A 154 13.06 -0.16 -10.89
N PHE A 155 12.64 -1.43 -11.01
CA PHE A 155 13.20 -2.50 -10.19
C PHE A 155 14.61 -2.90 -10.57
N GLN A 156 14.97 -2.79 -11.85
CA GLN A 156 16.33 -3.05 -12.32
C GLN A 156 17.32 -2.00 -11.80
N ASN A 157 16.87 -0.75 -11.70
CA ASN A 157 17.69 0.37 -11.25
C ASN A 157 17.80 0.49 -9.73
N ILE A 158 16.90 -0.17 -8.97
CA ILE A 158 17.00 -0.17 -7.52
C ILE A 158 18.25 -0.95 -7.10
N LYS A 159 19.26 -0.21 -6.63
CA LYS A 159 20.48 -0.81 -6.09
C LYS A 159 20.11 -1.79 -4.97
N ARG A 160 20.55 -3.05 -5.10
CA ARG A 160 20.32 -4.10 -4.08
C ARG A 160 20.76 -3.67 -2.67
N SER A 161 21.78 -2.81 -2.59
CA SER A 161 22.28 -2.23 -1.34
C SER A 161 21.27 -1.29 -0.66
N ILE A 162 20.44 -0.57 -1.41
CA ILE A 162 19.43 0.36 -0.87
C ILE A 162 18.28 -0.45 -0.25
N LEU A 163 17.78 -1.45 -0.99
CA LEU A 163 16.76 -2.39 -0.47
C LEU A 163 17.25 -3.14 0.76
N GLY A 164 18.54 -3.46 0.85
CA GLY A 164 19.10 -4.13 2.02
C GLY A 164 19.16 -3.25 3.28
N ARG A 165 19.30 -1.92 3.14
CA ARG A 165 19.46 -1.01 4.28
C ARG A 165 18.13 -0.50 4.83
N GLN A 166 17.23 -0.05 3.96
CA GLN A 166 15.99 0.62 4.35
C GLN A 166 14.80 0.19 3.46
N PRO A 167 14.44 -1.10 3.47
CA PRO A 167 13.45 -1.64 2.53
C PRO A 167 12.06 -1.02 2.68
N GLY A 168 11.64 -0.74 3.92
CA GLY A 168 10.34 -0.11 4.18
C GLY A 168 10.25 1.31 3.65
N MET A 169 11.34 2.09 3.74
CA MET A 169 11.39 3.46 3.23
C MET A 169 11.34 3.47 1.70
N GLU A 170 12.12 2.61 1.05
CA GLU A 170 12.13 2.53 -0.42
C GLU A 170 10.80 2.02 -0.98
N LEU A 171 10.20 1.01 -0.33
CA LEU A 171 8.86 0.56 -0.67
C LEU A 171 7.82 1.70 -0.50
N GLY A 172 7.91 2.44 0.61
CA GLY A 172 7.03 3.59 0.86
C GLY A 172 7.17 4.66 -0.22
N ARG A 173 8.40 4.97 -0.64
CA ARG A 173 8.70 5.91 -1.73
C ARG A 173 8.08 5.46 -3.05
N LEU A 174 8.27 4.20 -3.43
CA LEU A 174 7.75 3.64 -4.68
C LEU A 174 6.22 3.55 -4.70
N LEU A 175 5.60 3.22 -3.57
CA LEU A 175 4.14 3.26 -3.45
C LEU A 175 3.63 4.70 -3.53
N ALA A 176 4.29 5.65 -2.87
CA ALA A 176 3.92 7.06 -2.89
C ALA A 176 3.98 7.66 -4.31
N GLU A 177 4.96 7.27 -5.14
CA GLU A 177 5.00 7.65 -6.55
C GLU A 177 3.73 7.22 -7.31
N GLY A 178 3.25 6.00 -7.07
CA GLY A 178 2.05 5.49 -7.71
C GLY A 178 0.74 6.11 -7.19
N LEU A 179 0.74 6.69 -6.00
CA LEU A 179 -0.41 7.45 -5.47
C LEU A 179 -0.60 8.79 -6.19
N GLY A 180 0.45 9.37 -6.79
CA GLY A 180 0.33 10.57 -7.62
C GLY A 180 -0.50 11.70 -6.98
N LYS A 181 -1.52 12.18 -7.71
CA LYS A 181 -2.40 13.29 -7.32
C LYS A 181 -3.65 12.84 -6.52
N VAL A 182 -3.52 11.85 -5.63
CA VAL A 182 -4.64 11.44 -4.75
C VAL A 182 -4.99 12.58 -3.79
N GLN A 183 -6.28 12.89 -3.66
CA GLN A 183 -6.79 13.97 -2.83
C GLN A 183 -7.78 13.44 -1.79
N LEU A 184 -7.63 13.87 -0.55
CA LEU A 184 -8.69 13.71 0.46
C LEU A 184 -9.79 14.74 0.17
N VAL A 185 -11.01 14.27 -0.06
CA VAL A 185 -12.17 15.09 -0.42
C VAL A 185 -13.36 14.76 0.46
N LEU A 186 -14.34 15.67 0.50
CA LEU A 186 -15.70 15.37 0.92
C LEU A 186 -16.54 15.11 -0.33
N TRP A 187 -17.38 14.08 -0.29
CA TRP A 187 -18.28 13.74 -1.39
C TRP A 187 -19.68 13.47 -0.85
N TRP A 188 -20.67 13.65 -1.72
CA TRP A 188 -22.08 13.42 -1.41
C TRP A 188 -22.49 12.09 -2.01
N LYS A 189 -23.05 11.22 -1.17
CA LYS A 189 -23.64 9.95 -1.55
C LYS A 189 -25.15 10.03 -1.34
N GLU A 190 -25.91 9.56 -2.31
CA GLU A 190 -27.36 9.40 -2.17
C GLU A 190 -27.65 8.12 -1.37
N GLU A 191 -28.34 8.23 -0.24
CA GLU A 191 -28.83 7.11 0.56
C GLU A 191 -30.35 7.23 0.71
N GLY A 192 -31.09 6.57 -0.19
CA GLY A 192 -32.54 6.67 -0.24
C GLY A 192 -32.99 8.04 -0.72
N ARG A 193 -33.51 8.87 0.20
CA ARG A 193 -33.92 10.26 -0.08
C ARG A 193 -32.96 11.30 0.47
N ASP A 194 -31.99 10.87 1.27
CA ASP A 194 -31.06 11.75 1.96
C ASP A 194 -29.72 11.83 1.23
N LEU A 195 -29.08 12.99 1.33
CA LEU A 195 -27.70 13.20 0.88
C LEU A 195 -26.76 13.17 2.07
N VAL A 196 -25.87 12.18 2.09
CA VAL A 196 -24.89 12.02 3.16
C VAL A 196 -23.53 12.51 2.69
N ILE A 197 -22.89 13.37 3.50
CA ILE A 197 -21.53 13.87 3.25
C ILE A 197 -20.54 12.94 3.93
N LEU A 198 -19.62 12.38 3.15
CA LEU A 198 -18.61 11.43 3.64
C LEU A 198 -17.20 11.86 3.20
N PRO A 199 -16.14 11.53 3.97
CA PRO A 199 -14.77 11.65 3.48
C PRO A 199 -14.47 10.57 2.44
N GLY A 200 -13.57 10.87 1.48
CA GLY A 200 -13.12 9.94 0.45
C GLY A 200 -11.73 10.27 -0.11
N LEU A 201 -11.04 9.27 -0.66
CA LEU A 201 -9.76 9.43 -1.36
C LEU A 201 -10.01 9.47 -2.87
N ARG A 202 -10.07 10.67 -3.44
CA ARG A 202 -10.24 10.89 -4.88
C ARG A 202 -8.97 10.55 -5.63
N CYS A 203 -9.09 9.63 -6.56
CA CYS A 203 -8.06 9.18 -7.48
C CYS A 203 -8.37 9.68 -8.89
N PRO A 204 -7.42 10.34 -9.57
CA PRO A 204 -7.63 10.83 -10.94
C PRO A 204 -7.70 9.70 -11.98
N ASP A 205 -7.10 8.55 -11.71
CA ASP A 205 -6.96 7.45 -12.66
C ASP A 205 -7.02 6.07 -11.97
N VAL A 206 -7.19 5.01 -12.77
CA VAL A 206 -7.26 3.62 -12.27
C VAL A 206 -5.98 3.18 -11.57
N ARG A 207 -4.82 3.71 -12.00
CA ARG A 207 -3.53 3.40 -11.41
C ARG A 207 -3.49 3.88 -9.96
N SER A 208 -3.71 5.17 -9.72
CA SER A 208 -3.72 5.77 -8.39
C SER A 208 -4.77 5.15 -7.48
N ALA A 209 -5.94 4.74 -8.02
CA ALA A 209 -6.94 4.00 -7.26
C ALA A 209 -6.42 2.63 -6.79
N LEU A 210 -5.82 1.83 -7.68
CA LEU A 210 -5.25 0.54 -7.31
C LEU A 210 -4.07 0.65 -6.35
N TYR A 211 -3.20 1.66 -6.50
CA TYR A 211 -2.12 1.93 -5.55
C TYR A 211 -2.66 2.38 -4.18
N THR A 212 -3.71 3.20 -4.16
CA THR A 212 -4.38 3.65 -2.93
C THR A 212 -5.01 2.47 -2.21
N LEU A 213 -5.73 1.62 -2.94
CA LEU A 213 -6.29 0.38 -2.42
C LEU A 213 -5.17 -0.53 -1.90
N ALA A 214 -4.10 -0.75 -2.65
CA ALA A 214 -2.94 -1.51 -2.18
C ALA A 214 -2.37 -0.96 -0.86
N LEU A 215 -2.21 0.37 -0.73
CA LEU A 215 -1.67 1.00 0.48
C LEU A 215 -2.59 0.82 1.70
N VAL A 216 -3.88 1.16 1.57
CA VAL A 216 -4.88 1.01 2.64
C VAL A 216 -4.90 -0.44 3.14
N ARG A 217 -4.67 -1.40 2.24
CA ARG A 217 -4.66 -2.83 2.51
C ARG A 217 -3.34 -3.34 3.08
N ILE A 218 -2.21 -2.71 2.73
CA ILE A 218 -0.94 -2.94 3.41
C ILE A 218 -1.10 -2.61 4.90
N ALA A 219 -1.80 -1.53 5.26
CA ALA A 219 -2.08 -1.18 6.65
C ALA A 219 -3.14 -2.11 7.30
N GLY A 220 -4.25 -2.40 6.60
CA GLY A 220 -5.40 -3.13 7.16
C GLY A 220 -5.32 -4.67 7.10
N GLY A 221 -4.34 -5.25 6.41
CA GLY A 221 -4.10 -6.69 6.34
C GLY A 221 -5.05 -7.51 5.45
N LYS A 222 -6.26 -7.04 5.13
CA LYS A 222 -7.14 -7.66 4.12
C LYS A 222 -6.94 -6.98 2.76
N GLY A 223 -7.38 -7.57 1.65
CA GLY A 223 -7.41 -6.91 0.33
C GLY A 223 -6.48 -7.49 -0.75
N LEU A 224 -6.20 -6.70 -1.80
CA LEU A 224 -5.32 -7.13 -2.89
C LEU A 224 -3.91 -7.41 -2.38
N GLY A 225 -3.36 -8.55 -2.78
CA GLY A 225 -1.96 -8.89 -2.58
C GLY A 225 -1.38 -9.66 -3.75
N ALA A 226 -0.06 -9.77 -3.78
CA ALA A 226 0.66 -10.62 -4.73
C ALA A 226 1.14 -11.89 -4.04
N CYS A 227 1.00 -13.03 -4.71
CA CYS A 227 1.40 -14.33 -4.17
C CYS A 227 2.93 -14.40 -4.01
N LEU A 228 3.43 -14.75 -2.82
CA LEU A 228 4.87 -14.96 -2.56
C LEU A 228 5.46 -16.19 -3.28
N ASN A 229 4.68 -16.94 -4.04
CA ASN A 229 5.19 -18.06 -4.84
C ASN A 229 5.15 -17.75 -6.34
N CYS A 230 3.96 -17.44 -6.87
CA CYS A 230 3.77 -17.26 -8.30
C CYS A 230 3.65 -15.79 -8.73
N GLY A 231 3.59 -14.83 -7.80
CA GLY A 231 3.46 -13.40 -8.09
C GLY A 231 2.08 -12.96 -8.60
N LYS A 232 1.15 -13.90 -8.83
CA LYS A 232 -0.20 -13.59 -9.29
C LYS A 232 -0.96 -12.73 -8.26
N PRO A 233 -1.80 -11.78 -8.70
CA PRO A 233 -2.72 -11.08 -7.81
C PRO A 233 -3.70 -12.07 -7.17
N PHE A 234 -4.11 -11.77 -5.95
CA PHE A 234 -5.23 -12.43 -5.30
C PHE A 234 -5.81 -11.54 -4.20
N VAL A 235 -7.09 -11.72 -3.91
CA VAL A 235 -7.74 -11.03 -2.80
C VAL A 235 -7.59 -11.84 -1.51
N ARG A 236 -7.11 -11.16 -0.47
CA ARG A 236 -6.87 -11.73 0.85
C ARG A 236 -8.07 -11.52 1.74
N GLN A 237 -8.66 -12.63 2.13
CA GLN A 237 -9.64 -12.68 3.21
C GLN A 237 -8.99 -12.58 4.60
N ARG A 238 -7.74 -13.03 4.75
CA ARG A 238 -6.96 -13.04 6.00
C ARG A 238 -5.58 -12.44 5.76
N GLY A 239 -5.11 -11.58 6.67
CA GLY A 239 -3.82 -10.91 6.51
C GLY A 239 -2.58 -11.78 6.67
N THR A 240 -2.74 -13.00 7.19
CA THR A 240 -1.66 -13.99 7.26
C THR A 240 -1.52 -14.82 5.98
N ARG A 241 -2.44 -14.71 5.02
CA ARG A 241 -2.42 -15.49 3.78
C ARG A 241 -1.42 -14.87 2.79
N LYS A 242 -0.29 -15.55 2.62
CA LYS A 242 0.82 -15.16 1.72
C LYS A 242 0.69 -15.67 0.27
N THR A 243 -0.21 -16.63 0.03
CA THR A 243 -0.33 -17.33 -1.27
C THR A 243 -1.74 -17.32 -1.84
N CYS A 244 -1.83 -17.31 -3.16
CA CYS A 244 -3.09 -17.32 -3.88
C CYS A 244 -3.83 -18.67 -3.79
N SER A 245 -3.12 -19.79 -3.66
CA SER A 245 -3.73 -21.14 -3.64
C SER A 245 -3.05 -22.08 -2.64
N ALA A 246 -3.70 -23.23 -2.37
CA ALA A 246 -3.13 -24.31 -1.57
C ALA A 246 -1.89 -24.92 -2.24
N SER A 247 -1.93 -25.12 -3.56
CA SER A 247 -0.77 -25.58 -4.34
C SER A 247 0.45 -24.65 -4.18
N CYS A 248 0.25 -23.33 -4.29
CA CYS A 248 1.34 -22.37 -4.05
C CYS A 248 1.85 -22.41 -2.59
N ARG A 249 0.97 -22.68 -1.63
CA ARG A 249 1.37 -22.81 -0.22
C ARG A 249 2.26 -24.04 -0.01
N TYR A 250 1.86 -25.17 -0.60
CA TYR A 250 2.62 -26.41 -0.54
C TYR A 250 3.99 -26.28 -1.22
N ALA A 251 4.04 -25.66 -2.41
CA ALA A 251 5.30 -25.38 -3.10
C ALA A 251 6.26 -24.50 -2.26
N MET A 252 5.75 -23.48 -1.57
CA MET A 252 6.58 -22.69 -0.64
C MET A 252 7.08 -23.50 0.55
N TYR A 253 6.26 -24.41 1.07
CA TYR A 253 6.65 -25.30 2.16
C TYR A 253 7.76 -26.26 1.74
N GLU A 254 7.61 -26.93 0.59
CA GLU A 254 8.64 -27.84 0.05
C GLU A 254 9.97 -27.11 -0.18
N ARG A 255 9.93 -25.91 -0.76
CA ARG A 255 11.11 -25.08 -0.97
C ARG A 255 11.86 -24.82 0.35
N ARG A 256 11.14 -24.36 1.38
CA ARG A 256 11.72 -24.10 2.70
C ARG A 256 12.30 -25.36 3.34
N SER A 257 11.62 -26.49 3.20
CA SER A 257 12.08 -27.78 3.71
C SER A 257 13.38 -28.22 3.03
N SER A 258 13.44 -28.07 1.70
CA SER A 258 14.64 -28.39 0.90
C SER A 258 15.83 -27.50 1.27
N GLU A 259 15.64 -26.18 1.37
CA GLU A 259 16.68 -25.22 1.77
C GLU A 259 17.20 -25.51 3.19
N ALA A 260 16.29 -25.80 4.13
CA ALA A 260 16.67 -26.20 5.48
C ALA A 260 17.45 -27.52 5.50
N GLY A 261 17.08 -28.48 4.64
CA GLY A 261 17.81 -29.73 4.45
C GLY A 261 19.22 -29.51 3.92
N GLN A 262 19.37 -28.69 2.88
CA GLN A 262 20.66 -28.32 2.30
C GLN A 262 21.56 -27.59 3.30
N ALA A 263 21.02 -26.65 4.06
CA ALA A 263 21.76 -25.93 5.10
C ALA A 263 22.28 -26.87 6.19
N LYS A 264 21.46 -27.83 6.65
CA LYS A 264 21.86 -28.84 7.65
C LYS A 264 22.95 -29.76 7.09
N GLU A 265 22.85 -30.18 5.83
CA GLU A 265 23.86 -31.02 5.19
C GLU A 265 25.19 -30.28 5.01
N GLN A 266 25.17 -29.00 4.59
CA GLN A 266 26.36 -28.17 4.52
C GLN A 266 27.03 -28.00 5.90
N GLN A 267 26.24 -27.79 6.95
CA GLN A 267 26.77 -27.74 8.33
C GLN A 267 27.40 -29.07 8.77
N ARG A 268 26.79 -30.21 8.42
CA ARG A 268 27.34 -31.55 8.69
C ARG A 268 28.68 -31.76 7.98
N ARG A 269 28.78 -31.38 6.70
CA ARG A 269 30.02 -31.44 5.91
C ARG A 269 31.11 -30.54 6.51
N GLY A 270 30.78 -29.30 6.90
CA GLY A 270 31.71 -28.37 7.55
C GLY A 270 32.22 -28.87 8.91
N LYS A 271 31.38 -29.53 9.72
CA LYS A 271 31.82 -30.14 10.98
C LYS A 271 32.75 -31.34 10.76
N LYS A 272 32.47 -32.19 9.76
CA LYS A 272 33.34 -33.33 9.40
C LYS A 272 34.72 -32.86 8.93
N SER A 273 34.80 -31.82 8.09
CA SER A 273 36.07 -31.28 7.60
C SER A 273 36.92 -30.63 8.72
N ARG A 274 36.29 -29.98 9.70
CA ARG A 274 37.01 -29.46 10.89
C ARG A 274 37.59 -30.58 11.75
N ARG A 275 36.83 -31.67 11.99
CA ARG A 275 37.32 -32.83 12.74
C ARG A 275 38.51 -33.53 12.06
N SER A 276 38.48 -33.65 10.73
CA SER A 276 39.60 -34.27 9.99
C SER A 276 40.87 -33.40 9.99
N ARG A 277 40.74 -32.06 9.97
CA ARG A 277 41.89 -31.15 10.10
C ARG A 277 42.50 -31.15 11.51
N GLY A 278 41.68 -31.12 12.56
CA GLY A 278 42.18 -31.16 13.94
C GLY A 278 42.93 -32.46 14.29
N ARG A 279 42.54 -33.60 13.68
CA ARG A 279 43.27 -34.87 13.88
C ARG A 279 44.68 -34.87 13.26
N LYS A 280 44.92 -34.11 12.19
CA LYS A 280 46.23 -34.03 11.52
C LYS A 280 47.21 -33.08 12.22
N SER A 281 46.75 -32.10 12.99
CA SER A 281 47.65 -31.16 13.68
C SER A 281 48.30 -31.75 14.94
N ASN A 282 47.68 -32.77 15.56
CA ASN A 282 48.22 -33.38 16.77
C ASN A 282 49.22 -34.51 16.51
N THR A 283 49.33 -35.02 15.29
CA THR A 283 50.30 -36.07 14.94
C THR A 283 51.73 -35.55 14.68
N TRP A 284 51.95 -34.24 14.67
CA TRP A 284 53.27 -33.64 14.39
C TRP A 284 53.98 -33.00 15.60
N ARG A 285 53.35 -32.94 16.78
CA ARG A 285 53.98 -32.40 18.02
C ARG A 285 54.61 -33.47 18.93
N GLY A 286 54.77 -34.70 18.44
CA GLY A 286 55.28 -35.83 19.21
C GLY A 286 56.61 -36.41 18.73
N ARG A 287 57.43 -35.63 18.02
CA ARG A 287 58.82 -35.96 17.70
C ARG A 287 59.74 -34.86 18.16
#